data_AF-A0A6P1V7E6-F1
#
_entry.id   AF-A0A6P1V7E6-F1
#
_cell.length_a   1.000
_cell.length_b   1.000
_cell.length_c   1.000
_cell.angle_alpha   90.00
_cell.angle_beta   90.00
_cell.angle_gamma   90.00
#
_symmetry.space_group_name_H-M   'P 1'
#
loop_
_entity.id
_entity.type
_entity.pdbx_description
1 polymer ?
#
loop_
_entity_poly.entity_id
_entity_poly.type
_entity_poly.pdbx_seq_one_letter_code
_entity_poly.pdbx_strand_id
1 'polypeptide(L)'
;MSHIRKQSAQFSRIEELVSELEKSGHTKSRLWYSGALTNGGPDKRFPVAVISADCRVIAQKRPDGTWVALYGYDDPVCYEGPEPNAFNLDEYWLQILTWQLLLPHQAGK
;
A
#
# COMPACT_ATOMS: atom_id res chain seq x y z
N MET A 1 -24.05 -4.62 -13.10
CA MET A 1 -24.38 -4.77 -11.67
C MET A 1 -23.61 -3.70 -10.92
N SER A 2 -24.26 -2.88 -10.11
CA SER A 2 -23.55 -1.97 -9.21
C SER A 2 -22.85 -2.82 -8.16
N HIS A 3 -21.51 -2.82 -8.14
CA HIS A 3 -20.79 -3.38 -7.00
C HIS A 3 -20.98 -2.45 -5.81
N ILE A 4 -21.25 -3.02 -4.63
CA ILE A 4 -21.26 -2.25 -3.40
C ILE A 4 -19.80 -2.05 -3.01
N ARG A 5 -19.33 -0.81 -3.06
CA ARG A 5 -17.96 -0.45 -2.70
C ARG A 5 -17.64 -0.87 -1.27
N LYS A 6 -16.48 -1.47 -1.07
CA LYS A 6 -15.99 -1.79 0.26
C LYS A 6 -15.71 -0.52 1.06
N GLN A 7 -16.10 -0.58 2.34
CA GLN A 7 -15.77 0.45 3.32
C GLN A 7 -14.27 0.45 3.63
N SER A 8 -13.77 1.56 4.17
CA SER A 8 -12.39 1.61 4.64
C SER A 8 -12.13 0.54 5.71
N ALA A 9 -10.95 -0.08 5.65
CA ALA A 9 -10.56 -1.14 6.58
C ALA A 9 -9.15 -0.86 7.13
N GLN A 10 -8.92 -1.16 8.41
CA GLN A 10 -7.64 -0.94 9.09
C GLN A 10 -6.92 -2.28 9.31
N PHE A 11 -5.60 -2.25 9.16
CA PHE A 11 -4.73 -3.41 9.27
C PHE A 11 -3.52 -3.06 10.13
N SER A 12 -3.07 -4.01 10.95
CA SER A 12 -1.90 -3.80 11.80
C SER A 12 -0.60 -3.85 10.98
N ARG A 13 -0.62 -4.61 9.89
CA ARG A 13 0.55 -4.96 9.09
C ARG A 13 0.30 -4.74 7.60
N ILE A 14 1.38 -4.46 6.85
CA ILE A 14 1.26 -4.27 5.40
C ILE A 14 0.88 -5.57 4.70
N GLU A 15 1.28 -6.72 5.25
CA GLU A 15 0.93 -8.05 4.74
C GLU A 15 -0.58 -8.33 4.80
N GLU A 16 -1.21 -7.91 5.90
CA GLU A 16 -2.67 -8.01 6.08
C GLU A 16 -3.40 -7.12 5.08
N LEU A 17 -2.93 -5.87 4.92
CA LEU A 17 -3.44 -4.95 3.91
C LEU A 17 -3.32 -5.56 2.51
N VAL A 18 -2.13 -6.01 2.12
CA VAL A 18 -1.88 -6.54 0.77
C VAL A 18 -2.72 -7.79 0.50
N SER A 19 -2.88 -8.68 1.49
CA SER A 19 -3.77 -9.83 1.36
C SER A 19 -5.23 -9.41 1.10
N GLU A 20 -5.71 -8.33 1.72
CA GLU A 20 -7.06 -7.81 1.44
C GLU A 20 -7.16 -7.17 0.06
N LEU A 21 -6.12 -6.45 -0.38
CA LEU A 21 -6.08 -5.86 -1.72
C LEU A 21 -6.10 -6.95 -2.81
N GLU A 22 -5.36 -8.04 -2.62
CA GLU A 22 -5.38 -9.21 -3.52
C GLU A 22 -6.76 -9.87 -3.58
N LYS A 23 -7.43 -10.06 -2.43
CA LYS A 23 -8.83 -10.53 -2.39
C LYS A 23 -9.80 -9.58 -3.07
N SER A 24 -9.42 -8.32 -3.25
CA SER A 24 -10.23 -7.27 -3.89
C SER A 24 -9.86 -7.05 -5.36
N GLY A 25 -9.02 -7.92 -5.93
CA GLY A 25 -8.69 -7.92 -7.35
C GLY A 25 -7.40 -7.18 -7.72
N HIS A 26 -6.62 -6.69 -6.74
CA HIS A 26 -5.32 -6.07 -6.99
C HIS A 26 -4.19 -7.08 -6.85
N THR A 27 -3.56 -7.46 -7.95
CA THR A 27 -2.34 -8.28 -7.86
C THR A 27 -1.19 -7.44 -7.30
N LYS A 28 -0.40 -7.99 -6.37
CA LYS A 28 0.76 -7.29 -5.78
C LYS A 28 1.76 -6.74 -6.80
N SER A 29 1.99 -7.44 -7.92
CA SER A 29 2.84 -6.97 -9.03
C SER A 29 2.28 -5.76 -9.78
N ARG A 30 1.00 -5.45 -9.56
CA ARG A 30 0.26 -4.29 -10.08
C ARG A 30 -0.11 -3.32 -8.97
N LEU A 31 0.64 -3.33 -7.88
CA LEU A 31 0.59 -2.34 -6.82
C LEU A 31 1.93 -1.62 -6.76
N TRP A 32 1.86 -0.32 -6.49
CA TRP A 32 3.00 0.54 -6.23
C TRP A 32 2.87 1.15 -4.85
N TYR A 33 3.95 1.75 -4.36
CA TYR A 33 3.91 2.51 -3.12
C TYR A 33 4.82 3.73 -3.18
N SER A 34 4.40 4.78 -2.47
CA SER A 34 5.28 5.91 -2.17
C SER A 34 6.04 5.63 -0.87
N GLY A 35 7.33 5.94 -0.86
CA GLY A 35 8.16 5.92 0.34
C GLY A 35 8.03 7.20 1.18
N ALA A 36 8.39 7.14 2.46
CA ALA A 36 8.54 8.31 3.31
C ALA A 36 9.64 9.23 2.74
N LEU A 37 9.47 10.54 2.87
CA LEU A 37 10.50 11.49 2.42
C LEU A 37 11.69 11.47 3.38
N THR A 38 12.87 11.12 2.86
CA THR A 38 14.15 11.19 3.56
C THR A 38 15.16 11.90 2.68
N ASN A 39 15.92 12.86 3.21
CA ASN A 39 16.94 13.61 2.47
C ASN A 39 16.46 14.18 1.11
N GLY A 40 15.20 14.62 1.04
CA GLY A 40 14.63 15.22 -0.17
C GLY A 40 14.06 14.24 -1.21
N GLY A 41 14.05 12.92 -0.94
CA GLY A 41 13.48 11.92 -1.86
C GLY A 41 12.69 10.81 -1.14
N PRO A 42 11.82 10.09 -1.86
CA PRO A 42 11.07 8.98 -1.28
C PRO A 42 12.00 7.78 -0.98
N ASP A 43 11.91 7.25 0.23
CA ASP A 43 12.68 6.09 0.68
C ASP A 43 11.88 4.80 0.51
N LYS A 44 12.35 3.93 -0.38
CA LYS A 44 11.77 2.62 -0.67
C LYS A 44 11.62 1.70 0.55
N ARG A 45 12.38 1.93 1.63
CA ARG A 45 12.32 1.10 2.84
C ARG A 45 11.08 1.38 3.70
N PHE A 46 10.50 2.57 3.56
CA PHE A 46 9.45 3.07 4.45
C PHE A 46 8.19 3.39 3.64
N PRO A 47 7.40 2.38 3.23
CA PRO A 47 6.16 2.62 2.51
C PRO A 47 5.18 3.44 3.36
N VAL A 48 4.54 4.44 2.74
CA VAL A 48 3.55 5.33 3.40
C VAL A 48 2.19 5.36 2.70
N ALA A 49 2.11 5.01 1.42
CA ALA A 49 0.85 4.87 0.69
C ALA A 49 0.97 3.78 -0.37
N VAL A 50 -0.12 3.06 -0.63
CA VAL A 50 -0.23 2.06 -1.70
C VAL A 50 -1.08 2.62 -2.83
N ILE A 51 -0.62 2.40 -4.05
CA ILE A 51 -1.14 2.98 -5.28
C ILE A 51 -1.50 1.82 -6.23
N SER A 52 -2.72 1.82 -6.76
CA SER A 52 -3.16 0.85 -7.78
C SER A 52 -2.56 1.15 -9.15
N ALA A 53 -2.69 0.19 -10.08
CA ALA A 53 -2.19 0.33 -11.44
C ALA A 53 -2.78 1.51 -12.23
N ASP A 54 -3.97 1.97 -11.87
CA ASP A 54 -4.60 3.17 -12.44
C ASP A 54 -4.19 4.48 -11.72
N CYS A 55 -3.04 4.46 -11.04
CA CYS A 55 -2.45 5.59 -10.32
C CYS A 55 -3.27 6.15 -9.15
N ARG A 56 -4.30 5.45 -8.67
CA ARG A 56 -5.07 5.88 -7.49
C ARG A 56 -4.39 5.43 -6.20
N VAL A 57 -4.36 6.32 -5.20
CA VAL A 57 -4.00 5.91 -3.83
C VAL A 57 -5.16 5.12 -3.25
N ILE A 58 -4.90 3.89 -2.81
CA ILE A 58 -5.92 2.97 -2.28
C ILE A 58 -5.67 2.55 -0.83
N ALA A 59 -4.49 2.84 -0.29
CA ALA A 59 -4.21 2.67 1.13
C ALA A 59 -3.16 3.65 1.63
N GLN A 60 -3.16 3.94 2.93
CA GLN A 60 -2.21 4.85 3.58
C GLN A 60 -1.77 4.32 4.94
N LYS A 61 -0.51 4.58 5.29
CA LYS A 61 0.04 4.31 6.62
C LYS A 61 -0.30 5.47 7.55
N ARG A 62 -0.79 5.15 8.75
CA ARG A 62 -1.12 6.09 9.80
C ARG A 62 0.11 6.39 10.68
N PRO A 63 0.10 7.51 11.41
CA PRO A 63 1.20 7.85 12.34
C PRO A 63 1.43 6.79 13.43
N ASP A 64 0.39 6.05 13.82
CA ASP A 64 0.47 4.94 14.79
C ASP A 64 1.08 3.65 14.21
N GLY A 65 1.47 3.67 12.93
CA GLY A 65 2.08 2.53 12.24
C GLY A 65 1.09 1.61 11.53
N THR A 66 -0.21 1.73 11.80
CA THR A 66 -1.25 0.92 11.15
C THR A 66 -1.50 1.36 9.72
N TRP A 67 -2.13 0.49 8.94
CA TRP A 67 -2.52 0.74 7.56
C TRP A 67 -4.02 0.90 7.44
N VAL A 68 -4.47 1.78 6.56
CA VAL A 68 -5.89 1.93 6.24
C VAL A 68 -6.08 1.82 4.73
N ALA A 69 -6.84 0.82 4.29
CA ALA A 69 -7.42 0.77 2.95
C ALA A 69 -8.53 1.81 2.84
N LEU A 70 -8.52 2.60 1.76
CA LEU A 70 -9.43 3.71 1.55
C LEU A 70 -10.75 3.23 0.94
N TYR A 71 -11.86 3.92 1.21
CA TYR A 71 -13.16 3.57 0.64
C TYR A 71 -13.11 3.38 -0.88
N GLY A 72 -13.71 2.29 -1.39
CA GLY A 72 -13.68 1.96 -2.81
C GLY A 72 -12.33 1.45 -3.31
N TYR A 73 -11.45 0.96 -2.41
CA TYR A 73 -10.23 0.27 -2.80
C TYR A 73 -10.48 -0.97 -3.67
N ASP A 74 -11.72 -1.48 -3.74
CA ASP A 74 -12.16 -2.58 -4.59
C ASP A 74 -12.73 -2.15 -5.95
N ASP A 75 -12.74 -0.84 -6.24
CA ASP A 75 -13.19 -0.35 -7.54
C ASP A 75 -12.36 -0.95 -8.68
N PRO A 76 -13.01 -1.34 -9.81
CA PRO A 76 -12.31 -1.90 -10.95
C PRO A 76 -11.10 -1.08 -11.39
N VAL A 77 -9.99 -1.77 -11.64
CA VAL A 77 -8.73 -1.15 -12.07
C VAL A 77 -8.70 -1.07 -13.58
N CYS A 78 -8.47 0.13 -14.10
CA CYS A 78 -8.14 0.31 -15.51
C CYS A 78 -6.63 0.10 -15.71
N TYR A 79 -6.24 -0.86 -16.55
CA TYR A 79 -4.83 -1.13 -16.85
C TYR A 79 -4.30 -0.32 -18.04
N GLU A 80 -5.13 0.55 -18.61
CA GLU A 80 -4.74 1.43 -19.70
C GLU A 80 -4.19 2.74 -19.12
N GLY A 81 -2.89 2.96 -19.30
CA GLY A 81 -2.24 4.17 -18.83
C GLY A 81 -0.76 3.97 -18.51
N PRO A 82 -0.05 5.05 -18.17
CA PRO A 82 1.30 4.96 -17.65
C PRO A 82 1.30 4.29 -16.28
N GLU A 83 2.41 3.62 -15.96
CA GLU A 83 2.63 3.11 -14.61
C GLU A 83 2.78 4.27 -13.61
N PRO A 84 2.37 4.09 -12.33
CA PRO A 84 2.64 5.06 -11.28
C PRO A 84 4.13 5.38 -11.17
N ASN A 85 4.49 6.67 -11.08
CA ASN A 85 5.85 7.10 -10.78
C ASN A 85 6.17 6.88 -9.29
N ALA A 86 6.33 5.61 -8.92
CA ALA A 86 6.46 5.11 -7.56
C ALA A 86 7.22 3.77 -7.56
N PHE A 87 7.43 3.17 -6.39
CA PHE A 87 8.14 1.90 -6.28
C PHE A 87 7.16 0.73 -6.46
N ASN A 88 7.48 -0.24 -7.32
CA ASN A 88 6.65 -1.44 -7.46
C ASN A 88 6.66 -2.26 -6.16
N LEU A 89 5.49 -2.69 -5.69
CA LEU A 89 5.36 -3.33 -4.39
C LEU A 89 5.94 -4.75 -4.37
N ASP A 90 5.80 -5.50 -5.46
CA ASP A 90 6.30 -6.88 -5.55
C ASP A 90 7.83 -6.91 -5.63
N GLU A 91 8.43 -6.02 -6.41
CA GLU A 91 9.89 -5.88 -6.55
C GLU A 91 10.59 -5.61 -5.20
N TYR A 92 9.98 -4.78 -4.36
CA TYR A 92 10.56 -4.38 -3.07
C TYR A 92 9.97 -5.13 -1.87
N TRP A 93 9.12 -6.14 -2.10
CA TRP A 93 8.36 -6.80 -1.04
C TRP A 93 9.26 -7.36 0.07
N LEU A 94 10.28 -8.14 -0.29
CA LEU A 94 11.20 -8.74 0.68
C LEU A 94 11.97 -7.67 1.47
N GLN A 95 12.36 -6.57 0.83
CA GLN A 95 13.04 -5.47 1.49
C GLN A 95 12.12 -4.81 2.54
N ILE A 96 10.86 -4.54 2.19
CA ILE A 96 9.88 -3.96 3.12
C ILE A 96 9.72 -4.84 4.35
N LEU A 97 9.50 -6.15 4.16
CA LEU A 97 9.33 -7.10 5.26
C LEU A 97 10.57 -7.18 6.15
N THR A 98 11.75 -7.20 5.55
CA THR A 98 13.02 -7.24 6.30
C THR A 98 13.16 -6.02 7.21
N TRP A 99 12.85 -4.82 6.72
CA TRP A 99 12.93 -3.61 7.53
C TRP A 99 11.88 -3.56 8.64
N GLN A 100 10.67 -4.08 8.40
CA GLN A 100 9.63 -4.16 9.43
C GLN A 100 10.01 -5.07 10.59
N LEU A 101 10.80 -6.12 10.36
CA LEU A 101 11.31 -7.00 11.41
C LEU A 101 12.47 -6.37 12.20
N LEU A 102 13.32 -5.59 11.52
CA LEU A 102 14.49 -4.96 12.12
C LEU A 102 14.16 -3.70 12.93
N LEU A 103 13.05 -3.04 12.63
CA LEU A 103 12.58 -1.88 13.38
C LEU A 103 11.72 -2.36 14.54
N PRO A 104 12.16 -2.20 15.80
CA PRO A 104 11.28 -2.46 16.92
C PRO A 104 10.04 -1.59 16.76
N HIS A 105 8.84 -2.17 16.90
CA HIS A 105 7.61 -1.41 17.03
C HIS A 105 7.81 -0.43 18.17
N GLN A 106 8.08 0.84 17.84
CA GLN A 106 7.97 1.93 18.79
C GLN A 106 6.47 2.12 18.99
N ALA A 107 5.88 1.26 19.83
CA ALA A 107 4.60 1.55 20.45
C ALA A 107 4.82 2.86 21.23
N GLY A 108 4.26 3.95 20.71
CA GLY A 108 4.32 5.25 21.35
C GLY A 108 3.81 5.16 22.78
N LYS A 109 4.52 5.82 23.68
CA LYS A 109 4.12 6.12 25.06
C LYS A 109 2.83 6.95 25.10
#